data_AF-A0A350XAA8-F1
#
_entry.id   AF-A0A350XAA8-F1
#
_cell.length_a   1.000
_cell.length_b   1.000
_cell.length_c   1.000
_cell.angle_alpha   90.00
_cell.angle_beta   90.00
_cell.angle_gamma   90.00
#
_symmetry.space_group_name_H-M   'P 1'
#
loop_
_entity.id
_entity.type
_entity.pdbx_description
1 polymer ?
#
loop_
_entity_poly.entity_id
_entity_poly.type
_entity_poly.pdbx_seq_one_letter_code
_entity_poly.pdbx_strand_id
1 'polypeptide(L)'
;FVEEAEEEHVTAKELLEEIKSLDPDSSQFKSKMKKLKEAVEHHVQEEENELLPAVSECMKKKELQQLAQEFQQTKTKLQEDMAATIV
;
A
#
# COMPACT_ATOMS: atom_id res chain seq x y z
N PHE A 1 9.44 -8.51 -7.30
CA PHE A 1 9.32 -7.03 -7.26
C PHE A 1 7.95 -6.55 -7.74
N VAL A 2 7.71 -6.17 -9.01
CA VAL A 2 6.41 -5.54 -9.37
C VAL A 2 5.24 -6.52 -9.32
N GLU A 3 5.35 -7.70 -9.95
CA GLU A 3 4.29 -8.72 -9.90
C GLU A 3 4.02 -9.20 -8.45
N GLU A 4 5.08 -9.38 -7.69
CA GLU A 4 5.03 -9.73 -6.26
C GLU A 4 4.34 -8.64 -5.42
N ALA A 5 4.69 -7.37 -5.61
CA ALA A 5 4.01 -6.25 -4.97
C ALA A 5 2.51 -6.22 -5.29
N GLU A 6 2.11 -6.52 -6.54
CA GLU A 6 0.70 -6.62 -6.92
C GLU A 6 -0.01 -7.77 -6.18
N GLU A 7 0.63 -8.93 -6.04
CA GLU A 7 0.11 -10.07 -5.26
C GLU A 7 0.01 -9.76 -3.76
N GLU A 8 0.99 -9.06 -3.19
CA GLU A 8 0.98 -8.60 -1.81
C GLU A 8 -0.15 -7.60 -1.56
N HIS A 9 -0.43 -6.70 -2.52
CA HIS A 9 -1.57 -5.78 -2.43
C HIS A 9 -2.91 -6.52 -2.41
N VAL A 10 -3.05 -7.58 -3.21
CA VAL A 10 -4.24 -8.44 -3.20
C VAL A 10 -4.38 -9.10 -1.82
N THR A 11 -3.30 -9.69 -1.31
CA THR A 11 -3.27 -10.33 0.01
C THR A 11 -3.65 -9.36 1.13
N ALA A 12 -3.12 -8.14 1.11
CA ALA A 12 -3.45 -7.11 2.09
C ALA A 12 -4.93 -6.71 2.04
N LYS A 13 -5.51 -6.59 0.83
CA LYS A 13 -6.94 -6.31 0.64
C LYS A 13 -7.82 -7.44 1.16
N GLU A 14 -7.47 -8.69 0.88
CA GLU A 14 -8.20 -9.86 1.39
C GLU A 14 -8.19 -9.90 2.93
N LEU A 15 -7.02 -9.68 3.55
CA LEU A 15 -6.90 -9.59 5.01
C LEU A 15 -7.77 -8.46 5.58
N LEU A 16 -7.81 -7.30 4.93
CA LEU A 16 -8.68 -6.19 5.35
C LEU A 16 -10.17 -6.57 5.29
N GLU A 17 -10.62 -7.23 4.23
CA GLU A 17 -12.01 -7.68 4.10
C GLU A 17 -12.38 -8.73 5.16
N GLU A 18 -11.48 -9.68 5.44
CA GLU A 18 -11.68 -10.64 6.53
C GLU A 18 -11.77 -9.93 7.88
N ILE A 19 -10.83 -9.02 8.18
CA ILE A 19 -10.78 -8.28 9.45
C ILE A 19 -12.05 -7.46 9.68
N LYS A 20 -12.60 -6.82 8.65
CA LYS A 20 -13.84 -6.02 8.74
C LYS A 20 -15.03 -6.82 9.28
N SER A 21 -15.04 -8.14 9.07
CA SER A 21 -16.13 -9.03 9.49
C SER A 21 -15.97 -9.61 10.90
N LEU A 22 -14.82 -9.39 11.54
CA LEU A 22 -14.47 -9.98 12.83
C LEU A 22 -14.81 -9.06 14.02
N ASP A 23 -15.14 -9.67 15.15
CA ASP A 23 -15.22 -8.98 16.44
C ASP A 23 -13.81 -8.49 16.87
N PRO A 24 -13.63 -7.17 17.12
CA PRO A 24 -12.36 -6.59 17.54
C PRO A 24 -11.74 -7.23 18.80
N ASP A 25 -12.56 -7.77 19.70
CA ASP A 25 -12.10 -8.41 20.94
C ASP A 25 -11.73 -9.89 20.74
N SER A 26 -11.99 -10.45 19.55
CA SER A 26 -11.69 -11.84 19.25
C SER A 26 -10.19 -12.12 19.04
N SER A 27 -9.77 -13.33 19.41
CA SER A 27 -8.41 -13.81 19.13
C SER A 27 -8.11 -13.90 17.64
N GLN A 28 -9.13 -14.14 16.80
CA GLN A 28 -9.01 -14.18 15.34
C GLN A 28 -8.70 -12.81 14.77
N PHE A 29 -9.38 -11.75 15.24
CA PHE A 29 -9.08 -10.37 14.85
C PHE A 29 -7.63 -10.03 15.16
N LYS A 30 -7.16 -10.29 16.38
CA LYS A 30 -5.77 -10.02 16.78
C LYS A 30 -4.75 -10.77 15.91
N SER A 31 -5.05 -12.03 15.56
CA SER A 31 -4.20 -12.85 14.69
C SER A 31 -4.14 -12.30 13.27
N LYS A 32 -5.30 -11.99 12.67
CA LYS A 32 -5.37 -11.44 11.30
C LYS A 32 -4.78 -10.04 11.21
N MET A 33 -4.99 -9.19 12.21
CA MET A 33 -4.36 -7.87 12.31
C MET A 33 -2.84 -7.98 12.35
N LYS A 34 -2.29 -8.95 13.11
CA LYS A 34 -0.85 -9.21 13.13
C LYS A 34 -0.34 -9.60 11.73
N LYS A 35 -1.05 -10.49 11.02
CA LYS A 35 -0.69 -10.89 9.65
C LYS A 35 -0.74 -9.72 8.66
N LEU A 36 -1.78 -8.89 8.74
CA LEU A 36 -1.89 -7.68 7.91
C LEU A 36 -0.69 -6.75 8.15
N LYS A 37 -0.34 -6.53 9.42
CA LYS A 37 0.84 -5.73 9.78
C LYS A 37 2.10 -6.31 9.15
N GLU A 38 2.36 -7.60 9.34
CA GLU A 38 3.56 -8.27 8.80
C GLU A 38 3.61 -8.19 7.26
N ALA A 39 2.48 -8.40 6.58
CA ALA A 39 2.39 -8.29 5.12
C ALA A 39 2.69 -6.87 4.62
N VAL A 40 2.14 -5.84 5.26
CA VAL A 40 2.40 -4.44 4.89
C VAL A 40 3.84 -4.03 5.20
N GLU A 41 4.38 -4.44 6.34
CA GLU A 41 5.78 -4.15 6.70
C GLU A 41 6.76 -4.79 5.72
N HIS A 42 6.51 -6.04 5.30
CA HIS A 42 7.31 -6.72 4.29
C HIS A 42 7.28 -5.97 2.95
N HIS A 43 6.07 -5.71 2.44
CA HIS A 43 5.85 -5.00 1.20
C HIS A 43 6.58 -3.65 1.15
N VAL A 44 6.42 -2.82 2.19
CA VAL A 44 7.09 -1.51 2.27
C VAL A 44 8.61 -1.65 2.32
N GLN A 45 9.14 -2.65 3.04
CA GLN A 45 10.58 -2.88 3.10
C GLN A 45 11.15 -3.23 1.73
N GLU A 46 10.48 -4.06 0.93
CA GLU A 46 10.92 -4.38 -0.42
C GLU A 46 10.87 -3.16 -1.34
N GLU A 47 9.79 -2.37 -1.27
CA GLU A 47 9.69 -1.16 -2.10
C GLU A 47 10.78 -0.14 -1.75
N GLU A 48 11.01 0.14 -0.47
CA GLU A 48 11.96 1.16 -0.03
C GLU A 48 13.43 0.77 -0.28
N ASN A 49 13.77 -0.51 -0.18
CA ASN A 49 15.17 -0.97 -0.27
C ASN A 49 15.55 -1.48 -1.66
N GLU A 50 14.60 -1.95 -2.47
CA GLU A 50 14.89 -2.56 -3.77
C GLU A 50 14.24 -1.78 -4.92
N LEU A 51 12.91 -1.62 -4.91
CA LEU A 51 12.18 -1.08 -6.05
C LEU A 51 12.43 0.42 -6.27
N LEU A 52 12.24 1.25 -5.25
CA LEU A 52 12.37 2.70 -5.34
C LEU A 52 13.81 3.14 -5.64
N PRO A 53 14.87 2.52 -5.05
CA PRO A 53 16.25 2.76 -5.46
C PRO A 53 16.47 2.43 -6.94
N ALA A 54 16.00 1.28 -7.43
CA ALA A 54 16.15 0.91 -8.84
C ALA A 54 15.45 1.90 -9.79
N VAL A 55 14.26 2.40 -9.41
CA VAL A 55 13.57 3.47 -10.15
C VAL A 55 14.39 4.76 -10.17
N SER A 56 14.97 5.15 -9.02
CA SER A 56 15.81 6.34 -8.92
C SER A 56 17.10 6.25 -9.75
N GLU A 57 17.66 5.07 -9.93
CA GLU A 57 18.86 4.84 -10.74
C GLU A 57 18.55 4.84 -12.25
N CYS A 58 17.37 4.33 -12.64
CA CYS A 58 17.00 4.18 -14.04
C CYS A 58 16.38 5.44 -14.67
N MET A 59 15.87 6.39 -13.86
CA MET A 59 15.15 7.56 -14.35
C MET A 59 15.96 8.86 -14.23
N LYS A 60 15.76 9.79 -15.17
CA LYS A 60 16.36 11.13 -15.06
C LYS A 60 15.63 11.92 -13.98
N LYS A 61 16.36 12.84 -13.33
CA LYS A 61 15.80 13.74 -12.31
C LYS A 61 14.50 14.44 -12.75
N LYS A 62 14.42 14.91 -14.00
CA LYS A 62 13.20 15.56 -14.52
C LYS A 62 12.01 14.61 -14.61
N GLU A 63 12.25 13.36 -15.00
CA GLU A 63 11.22 12.31 -15.10
C GLU A 63 10.72 11.93 -13.69
N LEU A 64 11.63 11.79 -12.72
CA LEU A 64 11.27 11.57 -11.30
C LEU A 64 10.45 12.72 -10.71
N GLN A 65 10.83 13.98 -11.01
CA GLN A 65 10.08 15.15 -10.56
C GLN A 65 8.66 15.19 -11.14
N GLN A 66 8.53 14.84 -12.42
CA GLN A 66 7.22 14.74 -13.07
C GLN A 66 6.38 13.62 -12.43
N LEU A 67 6.96 12.42 -12.24
CA LEU A 67 6.29 11.30 -11.60
C LEU A 67 5.83 11.63 -10.17
N ALA A 68 6.67 12.31 -9.39
CA ALA A 68 6.32 12.75 -8.04
C ALA A 68 5.14 13.75 -8.04
N GLN A 69 5.09 14.65 -9.02
CA GLN A 69 3.98 15.59 -9.18
C GLN A 69 2.68 14.85 -9.54
N GLU A 70 2.73 13.92 -10.50
CA GLU A 70 1.58 13.11 -10.93
C GLU A 70 1.06 12.23 -9.78
N PHE A 71 1.95 11.61 -9.02
CA PHE A 71 1.61 10.84 -7.82
C PHE A 71 0.90 11.69 -6.78
N GLN A 72 1.46 12.86 -6.43
CA GLN A 72 0.87 13.73 -5.41
C GLN A 72 -0.51 14.25 -5.84
N GLN A 73 -0.68 14.62 -7.10
CA GLN A 73 -1.99 15.05 -7.64
C GLN A 73 -3.02 13.92 -7.56
N THR A 74 -2.64 12.71 -7.97
CA THR A 74 -3.52 11.53 -7.93
C THR A 74 -3.91 11.17 -6.50
N LYS A 75 -2.93 11.17 -5.58
CA LYS A 75 -3.15 10.91 -4.16
C LYS A 75 -4.12 11.90 -3.55
N THR A 76 -3.91 13.21 -3.75
CA THR A 76 -4.80 14.25 -3.23
C THR A 76 -6.23 14.04 -3.73
N LYS A 77 -6.41 13.82 -5.04
CA LYS A 77 -7.73 13.57 -5.62
C LYS A 77 -8.42 12.34 -5.01
N LEU A 78 -7.70 11.22 -4.89
CA LEU A 78 -8.27 10.01 -4.28
C LEU A 78 -8.63 10.21 -2.81
N GLN A 79 -7.84 10.98 -2.06
CA GLN A 79 -8.15 11.30 -0.67
C GLN A 79 -9.40 12.17 -0.55
N GLU A 80 -9.59 13.14 -1.44
CA GLU A 80 -10.81 13.95 -1.53
C GLU A 80 -12.03 13.09 -1.91
N ASP A 81 -11.91 12.22 -2.91
CA ASP A 81 -12.97 11.31 -3.33
C ASP A 81 -13.36 10.32 -2.22
N MET A 82 -12.38 9.76 -1.50
CA MET A 82 -12.64 8.89 -0.34
C MET A 82 -13.31 9.65 0.81
N ALA A 83 -12.89 10.89 1.09
CA ALA A 83 -13.53 11.72 2.11
C ALA A 83 -14.99 12.03 1.74
N ALA A 84 -15.28 12.30 0.47
CA ALA A 84 -16.64 12.53 -0.02
C ALA A 84 -17.53 11.28 0.01
N THR A 85 -16.96 10.08 0.00
CA THR A 85 -17.69 8.79 0.03
C THR A 85 -18.00 8.33 1.46
N ILE A 86 -17.26 8.81 2.46
CA ILE A 86 -17.41 8.45 3.89
C ILE A 86 -18.41 9.38 4.62
N VAL A 87 -18.85 10.47 3.98
CA VAL A 87 -19.89 11.40 4.47
C VAL A 87 -21.24 11.08 3.83
#